data_AF-A0A971J738-F1
#
_entry.id   AF-A0A971J738-F1
#
_cell.length_a   1.000
_cell.length_b   1.000
_cell.length_c   1.000
_cell.angle_alpha   90.00
_cell.angle_beta   90.00
_cell.angle_gamma   90.00
#
_symmetry.space_group_name_H-M   'P 1'
#
loop_
_entity.id
_entity.type
_entity.pdbx_description
1 polymer ?
#
loop_
_entity_poly.entity_id
_entity_poly.type
_entity_poly.pdbx_seq_one_letter_code
_entity_poly.pdbx_strand_id
1 'polypeptide(L)'
;MKRLYNLNKINAVELRTYIFVKHENSCKNFLFEVPDGLEIFNGDYVLCDTMKGEARGKAVSYPFDLDENALHQLKDYLGFYWPVKKIIAKLEMPKQQDDEDLPF
;
A
#
# COMPACT_ATOMS: atom_id res chain seq x y z
N MET A 1 -37.29 -34.34 -6.12
CA MET A 1 -35.82 -34.22 -6.31
C MET A 1 -35.32 -33.06 -5.46
N LYS A 2 -34.63 -33.33 -4.34
CA LYS A 2 -33.93 -32.28 -3.57
C LYS A 2 -32.59 -32.02 -4.24
N ARG A 3 -32.40 -30.84 -4.82
CA ARG A 3 -31.07 -30.39 -5.27
C ARG A 3 -30.22 -30.16 -4.02
N LEU A 4 -29.26 -31.05 -3.80
CA LEU A 4 -28.19 -30.84 -2.84
C LEU A 4 -27.24 -29.81 -3.45
N TYR A 5 -27.31 -28.57 -2.97
CA TYR A 5 -26.32 -27.56 -3.33
C TYR A 5 -25.03 -27.91 -2.59
N ASN A 6 -23.95 -28.12 -3.34
CA ASN A 6 -22.63 -28.33 -2.79
C ASN A 6 -22.10 -26.97 -2.30
N LEU A 7 -22.28 -26.68 -1.01
CA LEU A 7 -21.88 -25.42 -0.36
C LEU A 7 -20.36 -25.28 -0.21
N ASN A 8 -19.57 -26.29 -0.58
CA ASN A 8 -18.10 -26.30 -0.41
C ASN A 8 -17.33 -25.58 -1.52
N LYS A 9 -18.00 -24.83 -2.41
CA LYS A 9 -17.34 -23.95 -3.38
C LYS A 9 -17.41 -22.49 -2.94
N ILE A 10 -17.13 -22.23 -1.67
CA ILE A 10 -16.73 -20.89 -1.24
C ILE A 10 -15.30 -20.74 -1.75
N ASN A 11 -15.15 -20.14 -2.94
CA ASN A 11 -13.84 -19.72 -3.41
C ASN A 11 -13.25 -18.87 -2.28
N ALA A 12 -12.12 -19.28 -1.71
CA ALA A 12 -11.43 -18.47 -0.70
C ALA A 12 -11.13 -17.12 -1.36
N VAL A 13 -11.67 -16.04 -0.77
CA VAL A 13 -11.37 -14.69 -1.22
C VAL A 13 -9.97 -14.37 -0.72
N GLU A 14 -9.00 -14.28 -1.63
CA GLU A 14 -7.66 -13.82 -1.31
C GLU A 14 -7.72 -12.29 -1.18
N LEU A 15 -7.42 -11.80 0.03
CA LEU A 15 -7.30 -10.39 0.31
C LEU A 15 -5.83 -9.99 0.28
N ARG A 16 -5.55 -8.83 -0.31
CA ARG A 16 -4.23 -8.20 -0.28
C ARG A 16 -4.36 -6.79 0.26
N THR A 17 -3.31 -6.36 0.97
CA THR A 17 -3.27 -5.04 1.58
C THR A 17 -2.73 -4.01 0.61
N TYR A 18 -3.40 -2.87 0.52
CA TYR A 18 -3.02 -1.74 -0.32
C TYR A 18 -2.98 -0.44 0.46
N ILE A 19 -2.23 0.52 -0.06
CA ILE A 19 -2.10 1.85 0.53
C ILE A 19 -1.84 2.91 -0.54
N PHE A 20 -2.31 4.13 -0.32
CA PHE A 20 -1.99 5.28 -1.15
C PHE A 20 -0.70 5.96 -0.68
N VAL A 21 0.19 6.23 -1.63
CA VAL A 21 1.46 6.92 -1.41
C VAL A 21 1.53 8.17 -2.29
N LYS A 22 2.06 9.25 -1.74
CA LYS A 22 2.36 10.48 -2.45
C LYS A 22 3.88 10.66 -2.57
N HIS A 23 4.36 10.83 -3.79
CA HIS A 23 5.76 11.16 -4.07
C HIS A 23 5.97 12.68 -4.00
N GLU A 24 7.15 13.12 -3.54
CA GLU A 24 7.45 14.56 -3.29
C GLU A 24 7.22 15.45 -4.52
N ASN A 25 7.58 14.95 -5.70
CA ASN A 25 7.47 15.69 -6.97
C ASN A 25 6.17 15.41 -7.74
N SER A 26 5.15 14.85 -7.09
CA SER A 26 3.88 14.52 -7.74
C SER A 26 2.68 15.09 -6.98
N CYS A 27 1.76 15.67 -7.75
CA CYS A 27 0.46 16.10 -7.23
C CYS A 27 -0.54 14.94 -7.07
N LYS A 28 -0.19 13.74 -7.56
CA LYS A 28 -1.07 12.57 -7.56
C LYS A 28 -0.73 11.61 -6.41
N ASN A 29 -1.75 10.91 -5.95
CA ASN A 29 -1.61 9.76 -5.07
C ASN A 29 -1.58 8.49 -5.92
N PHE A 30 -0.74 7.54 -5.55
CA PHE A 30 -0.55 6.28 -6.27
C PHE A 30 -0.85 5.12 -5.33
N LEU A 31 -1.53 4.10 -5.85
CA LEU A 31 -1.84 2.89 -5.11
C LEU A 31 -0.66 1.93 -5.17
N PHE A 32 -0.27 1.37 -4.02
CA PHE A 32 0.73 0.33 -3.91
C PHE A 32 0.21 -0.84 -3.08
N GLU A 33 0.65 -2.04 -3.42
CA GLU A 33 0.46 -3.25 -2.61
C GLU A 33 1.49 -3.26 -1.48
N VAL A 34 1.04 -3.61 -0.28
CA VAL A 34 1.88 -3.80 0.91
C VAL A 34 2.20 -5.29 1.00
N PRO A 35 3.48 -5.70 0.89
CA PRO A 35 3.85 -7.10 1.08
C PRO A 35 3.53 -7.61 2.48
N ASP A 36 3.23 -8.91 2.59
CA ASP A 36 2.98 -9.56 3.88
C ASP A 36 4.13 -9.34 4.86
N GLY A 37 3.79 -9.01 6.11
CA GLY A 37 4.75 -8.76 7.18
C GLY A 37 5.34 -7.34 7.21
N LEU A 38 4.95 -6.45 6.29
CA LEU A 38 5.37 -5.05 6.31
C LEU A 38 4.28 -4.17 6.93
N GLU A 39 4.55 -3.62 8.12
CA GLU A 39 3.62 -2.70 8.80
C GLU A 39 3.86 -1.25 8.40
N ILE A 40 2.88 -0.64 7.74
CA ILE A 40 2.92 0.75 7.26
C ILE A 40 1.63 1.45 7.63
N PHE A 41 1.74 2.66 8.16
CA PHE A 41 0.63 3.51 8.55
C PHE A 41 0.66 4.85 7.80
N ASN A 42 -0.46 5.58 7.90
CA ASN A 42 -0.53 6.94 7.39
C ASN A 42 0.60 7.79 7.99
N GLY A 43 1.32 8.52 7.13
CA GLY A 43 2.41 9.40 7.54
C GLY A 43 3.80 8.77 7.46
N ASP A 44 3.91 7.44 7.35
CA ASP A 44 5.19 6.77 7.19
C ASP A 44 5.84 7.12 5.85
N TYR A 45 7.18 7.24 5.88
CA TYR A 45 7.98 7.32 4.66
C TYR A 45 8.27 5.92 4.16
N VAL A 46 8.14 5.72 2.85
CA VAL A 46 8.25 4.41 2.21
C VAL A 46 9.09 4.50 0.95
N LEU A 47 9.73 3.38 0.61
CA LEU A 47 10.37 3.16 -0.67
C LEU A 47 9.48 2.26 -1.53
N CYS A 48 9.11 2.72 -2.71
CA CYS A 48 8.20 2.03 -3.62
C CYS A 48 8.94 1.58 -4.89
N ASP A 49 8.60 0.39 -5.40
CA ASP A 49 8.97 0.00 -6.77
C ASP A 49 8.07 0.76 -7.75
N THR A 50 8.62 1.52 -8.69
CA THR A 50 7.83 2.21 -9.71
C THR A 50 8.24 1.79 -11.11
N MET A 51 7.46 2.17 -12.12
CA MET A 51 7.83 1.92 -13.52
C MET A 51 9.17 2.55 -13.94
N LYS A 52 9.67 3.54 -13.19
CA LYS A 52 10.93 4.24 -13.47
C LYS A 52 12.06 3.83 -12.51
N GLY A 53 11.88 2.73 -11.78
CA GLY A 53 12.76 2.32 -10.68
C GLY A 53 12.23 2.76 -9.31
N GLU A 54 13.07 2.67 -8.30
CA GLU A 54 12.67 2.93 -6.92
C GLU A 54 12.41 4.42 -6.67
N ALA A 55 11.36 4.73 -5.91
CA ALA A 55 11.03 6.11 -5.54
C ALA A 55 10.56 6.20 -4.09
N ARG A 56 11.01 7.25 -3.40
CA ARG A 56 10.54 7.56 -2.05
C ARG A 56 9.17 8.22 -2.10
N GLY A 57 8.36 7.97 -1.09
CA GLY A 57 7.08 8.63 -0.91
C GLY A 57 6.63 8.61 0.54
N LYS A 58 5.50 9.27 0.78
CA LYS A 58 4.83 9.29 2.09
C LYS A 58 3.48 8.60 1.96
N ALA A 59 3.18 7.69 2.86
CA ALA A 59 1.86 7.08 2.97
C ALA A 59 0.82 8.18 3.32
N VAL A 60 -0.24 8.28 2.52
CA VAL A 60 -1.30 9.28 2.66
C VAL A 60 -2.66 8.69 2.99
N SER A 61 -2.75 7.36 3.11
CA SER A 61 -3.92 6.64 3.64
C SER A 61 -3.48 5.66 4.72
N TYR A 62 -4.45 5.12 5.46
CA TYR A 62 -4.24 3.87 6.20
C TYR A 62 -4.23 2.68 5.21
N PRO A 63 -3.57 1.56 5.55
CA PRO A 63 -3.66 0.34 4.77
C PRO A 63 -5.10 -0.19 4.76
N PHE A 64 -5.52 -0.80 3.66
CA PHE A 64 -6.83 -1.41 3.49
C PHE A 64 -6.76 -2.64 2.59
N ASP A 65 -7.62 -3.62 2.87
CA ASP A 65 -7.61 -4.87 2.14
C ASP A 65 -8.61 -4.87 0.99
N LEU A 66 -8.17 -5.41 -0.14
CA LEU A 66 -9.01 -5.61 -1.31
C LEU A 66 -8.85 -7.04 -1.82
N ASP A 67 -9.95 -7.58 -2.34
CA ASP A 67 -9.89 -8.72 -3.24
C ASP A 67 -9.62 -8.26 -4.69
N GLU A 68 -9.36 -9.22 -5.57
CA GLU A 68 -9.06 -8.96 -6.98
C GLU A 68 -10.21 -8.23 -7.71
N ASN A 69 -11.47 -8.54 -7.40
CA ASN A 69 -12.63 -7.91 -8.04
C ASN A 69 -12.78 -6.45 -7.62
N ALA A 70 -12.62 -6.15 -6.33
CA ALA A 70 -12.66 -4.81 -5.78
C ALA A 70 -11.50 -3.96 -6.33
N LEU A 71 -10.32 -4.56 -6.47
CA LEU A 71 -9.16 -3.90 -7.06
C LEU A 71 -9.40 -3.56 -8.54
N HIS A 72 -10.02 -4.46 -9.31
CA HIS A 72 -10.42 -4.19 -10.69
C HIS A 72 -11.43 -3.05 -10.81
N GLN A 73 -12.45 -3.03 -9.96
CA GLN A 73 -13.44 -1.94 -9.95
C GLN A 73 -12.80 -0.59 -9.59
N LEU A 74 -11.90 -0.56 -8.61
CA LEU A 74 -11.17 0.65 -8.25
C LEU A 74 -10.24 1.12 -9.37
N LYS A 75 -9.63 0.20 -10.11
CA LYS A 75 -8.81 0.54 -11.28
C LYS A 75 -9.63 1.30 -12.32
N ASP A 76 -10.83 0.82 -12.63
CA ASP A 76 -11.70 1.44 -13.64
C ASP A 76 -12.18 2.82 -13.19
N TYR A 77 -12.38 3.03 -11.88
CA TYR A 77 -12.83 4.31 -11.33
C TYR A 77 -11.69 5.33 -11.16
N LEU A 78 -10.52 4.90 -10.66
CA LEU A 78 -9.41 5.78 -10.28
C LEU A 78 -8.32 5.90 -11.37
N GLY A 79 -8.31 4.99 -12.34
CA GLY A 79 -7.38 5.01 -13.47
C GLY A 79 -5.92 4.76 -13.08
N PHE A 80 -5.65 3.97 -12.04
CA PHE A 80 -4.27 3.62 -11.67
C PHE A 80 -3.66 2.53 -12.55
N TYR A 81 -2.34 2.41 -12.50
CA TYR A 81 -1.56 1.47 -13.32
C TYR A 81 -1.74 0.01 -12.87
N TRP A 82 -1.80 -0.90 -13.85
CA TRP A 82 -1.89 -2.35 -13.62
C TRP A 82 -0.71 -3.08 -14.28
N PRO A 83 -0.10 -4.10 -13.63
CA PRO A 83 -0.36 -4.55 -12.26
C PRO A 83 0.05 -3.50 -11.22
N VAL A 84 -0.59 -3.52 -10.06
CA VAL A 84 -0.24 -2.64 -8.94
C VAL A 84 1.18 -2.94 -8.49
N LYS A 85 1.96 -1.89 -8.28
CA LYS A 85 3.35 -2.00 -7.82
C LYS A 85 3.42 -2.14 -6.31
N LYS A 86 4.56 -2.60 -5.79
CA LYS A 86 4.72 -2.93 -4.37
C LYS A 86 5.52 -1.89 -3.62
N ILE A 87 5.26 -1.82 -2.31
CA ILE A 87 6.20 -1.19 -1.38
C ILE A 87 7.38 -2.13 -1.16
N ILE A 88 8.60 -1.58 -1.20
CA ILE A 88 9.85 -2.28 -0.97
C ILE A 88 10.20 -2.26 0.52
N ALA A 89 10.12 -1.08 1.15
CA ALA A 89 10.50 -0.91 2.55
C ALA A 89 9.82 0.31 3.19
N LYS A 90 9.66 0.24 4.51
CA LYS A 90 9.42 1.41 5.37
C LYS A 90 10.77 2.09 5.66
N LEU A 91 10.81 3.41 5.54
CA LEU A 91 12.01 4.22 5.79
C LEU A 91 11.93 4.80 7.20
N GLU A 92 12.94 4.51 8.02
CA GLU A 92 13.12 5.20 9.29
C GLU A 92 13.72 6.59 9.01
N MET A 93 13.06 7.63 9.52
CA MET A 93 13.72 8.93 9.61
C MET A 93 14.67 8.89 10.81
N PRO A 94 15.93 9.37 10.67
CA PRO A 94 16.79 9.51 11.84
C PRO A 94 16.06 10.39 12.85
N LYS A 95 15.92 9.90 14.09
CA LYS A 95 15.46 10.71 15.20
C LYS A 95 16.37 11.93 15.24
N GLN A 96 15.81 13.13 15.14
CA GLN A 96 16.55 14.33 15.51
C GLN A 96 17.02 14.07 16.94
N GLN A 97 18.34 13.99 17.14
CA GLN A 97 18.89 14.14 18.47
C GLN A 97 18.50 15.55 18.86
N ASP A 98 17.60 15.66 19.84
CA ASP A 98 17.37 16.93 20.51
C ASP A 98 18.74 17.35 21.06
N ASP A 99 19.27 18.46 20.54
CA ASP A 99 20.48 19.13 21.04
C ASP A 99 20.18 19.70 22.44
N GLU A 100 19.85 18.84 23.40
CA GLU A 100 19.88 19.17 24.82
C GLU A 100 21.29 18.87 25.35
N ASP A 101 21.86 19.86 26.02
CA ASP A 101 23.17 19.84 26.69
C ASP A 101 24.42 20.09 25.84
N LEU A 102 24.46 21.25 25.17
CA LEU A 102 25.74 21.96 25.02
C LEU A 102 26.00 22.77 26.31
N PRO A 103 26.98 22.39 27.15
CA PRO A 103 27.39 23.25 28.25
C PRO A 103 27.99 24.54 27.67
N PHE A 104 27.43 25.68 28.09
CA PHE A 104 27.94 27.01 27.80
C PHE A 104 29.42 27.18 28.20
#